data_AF-A0ABD6BZ65-F1
#
_entry.id   AF-A0ABD6BZ65-F1
#
_cell.length_a   1.000
_cell.length_b   1.000
_cell.length_c   1.000
_cell.angle_alpha   90.00
_cell.angle_beta   90.00
_cell.angle_gamma   90.00
#
_symmetry.space_group_name_H-M   'P 1'
#
loop_
_entity.id
_entity.type
_entity.pdbx_description
1 polymer ?
#
loop_
_entity_poly.entity_id
_entity_poly.type
_entity_poly.pdbx_seq_one_letter_code
_entity_poly.pdbx_strand_id
1 'polypeptide(L)'
;MTQPLARKEFRDQCRDRDAGTCVVPWCTNTADDVHHIIERAEWSDGGYYKRNGASVCNAHHQLAEADYIPPQAFWRWLDLQPLTPDGMSEHATKWGNELQVPSEKELTRDLIKYPSTGHLPDSPDQEHRRNDYSHQELQQFVCDMEPDLPVVVTVKMDGSNAMITRPPEIMPDPSRHRPAHGVAARNGKHATHDSFDLLKKRNREQYGGKIPPHIQICGEWLFARHSIHYGDREDCDDPECDDHADPVRNYFQVFGVYDNRFDIWLSWPEVEEWAAKIGAETVPVVDKRVFEYPDQVYEIYPEADRLIQNGHEGIVIRSALPFHYGQFESRLGKYVRENHVTTDEHWRQQAIVQNVER
;
A
#
# COMPACT_ATOMS: atom_id res chain seq x y z
N MET A 1 -0.02 -9.64 -32.60
CA MET A 1 -1.29 -9.37 -31.93
C MET A 1 -2.40 -10.07 -32.72
N THR A 2 -3.47 -10.55 -32.06
CA THR A 2 -4.72 -10.92 -32.78
C THR A 2 -5.28 -9.69 -33.47
N GLN A 3 -6.16 -9.81 -34.46
CA GLN A 3 -6.81 -8.62 -35.06
C GLN A 3 -7.80 -7.96 -34.08
N PRO A 4 -8.03 -6.63 -34.17
CA PRO A 4 -9.03 -5.95 -33.36
C PRO A 4 -10.44 -6.45 -33.67
N LEU A 5 -11.28 -6.54 -32.66
CA LEU A 5 -12.66 -7.01 -32.77
C LEU A 5 -13.59 -5.87 -33.22
N ALA A 6 -14.74 -6.24 -33.81
CA ALA A 6 -15.83 -5.27 -33.97
C ALA A 6 -16.35 -4.82 -32.59
N ARG A 7 -16.75 -3.56 -32.43
CA ARG A 7 -17.18 -2.99 -31.14
C ARG A 7 -18.20 -3.84 -30.38
N LYS A 8 -19.21 -4.38 -31.08
CA LYS A 8 -20.23 -5.26 -30.46
C LYS A 8 -19.60 -6.54 -29.94
N GLU A 9 -18.78 -7.19 -30.76
CA GLU A 9 -18.08 -8.43 -30.41
C GLU A 9 -17.10 -8.22 -29.25
N PHE A 10 -16.36 -7.11 -29.23
CA PHE A 10 -15.53 -6.71 -28.10
C PHE A 10 -16.32 -6.64 -26.79
N ARG A 11 -17.47 -5.96 -26.79
CA ARG A 11 -18.32 -5.81 -25.60
C ARG A 11 -18.89 -7.16 -25.14
N ASP A 12 -19.40 -7.96 -26.08
CA ASP A 12 -19.98 -9.26 -25.79
C ASP A 12 -18.92 -10.21 -25.20
N GLN A 13 -17.73 -10.27 -25.80
CA GLN A 13 -16.64 -11.15 -25.32
C GLN A 13 -16.09 -10.74 -23.96
N CYS A 14 -16.01 -9.44 -23.65
CA CYS A 14 -15.58 -8.97 -22.32
C CYS A 14 -16.64 -9.27 -21.27
N ARG A 15 -17.91 -8.97 -21.54
CA ARG A 15 -19.02 -9.28 -20.61
C ARG A 15 -19.15 -10.77 -20.34
N ASP A 16 -18.94 -11.61 -21.35
CA ASP A 16 -18.94 -13.06 -21.19
C ASP A 16 -17.79 -13.54 -20.28
N ARG A 17 -16.56 -13.03 -20.49
CA ARG A 17 -15.40 -13.32 -19.62
C ARG A 17 -15.67 -12.89 -18.17
N ASP A 18 -16.26 -11.71 -17.99
CA ASP A 18 -16.43 -11.05 -16.70
C ASP A 18 -17.77 -11.40 -16.01
N ALA A 19 -18.48 -12.40 -16.55
CA ALA A 19 -19.79 -12.84 -16.09
C ALA A 19 -20.85 -11.72 -15.95
N GLY A 20 -20.72 -10.65 -16.74
CA GLY A 20 -21.60 -9.47 -16.68
C GLY A 20 -21.51 -8.65 -15.40
N THR A 21 -20.51 -8.89 -14.55
CA THR A 21 -20.30 -8.20 -13.27
C THR A 21 -19.16 -7.21 -13.32
N CYS A 22 -19.15 -6.24 -12.40
CA CYS A 22 -18.00 -5.36 -12.24
C CYS A 22 -16.79 -6.16 -11.75
N VAL A 23 -15.65 -6.01 -12.42
CA VAL A 23 -14.43 -6.79 -12.13
C VAL A 23 -13.65 -6.31 -10.90
N VAL A 24 -14.06 -5.22 -10.26
CA VAL A 24 -13.41 -4.70 -9.05
C VAL A 24 -13.71 -5.67 -7.89
N PRO A 25 -12.70 -6.25 -7.20
CA PRO A 25 -12.90 -7.42 -6.33
C PRO A 25 -13.90 -7.25 -5.18
N TRP A 26 -14.02 -6.05 -4.63
CA TRP A 26 -14.94 -5.73 -3.54
C TRP A 26 -16.29 -5.16 -4.02
N CYS A 27 -16.51 -5.08 -5.34
CA CYS A 27 -17.75 -4.58 -5.92
C CYS A 27 -18.72 -5.73 -6.21
N THR A 28 -20.00 -5.54 -5.88
CA THR A 28 -21.07 -6.51 -6.15
C THR A 28 -22.03 -6.05 -7.25
N ASN A 29 -21.77 -4.91 -7.88
CA ASN A 29 -22.62 -4.35 -8.93
C ASN A 29 -22.47 -5.12 -10.25
N THR A 30 -23.54 -5.10 -11.06
CA THR A 30 -23.48 -5.51 -12.47
C THR A 30 -22.61 -4.54 -13.27
N ALA A 31 -22.05 -5.01 -14.38
CA ALA A 31 -21.30 -4.14 -15.28
C ALA A 31 -22.25 -3.28 -16.15
N ASP A 32 -22.04 -1.98 -16.13
CA ASP A 32 -22.79 -1.01 -16.94
C ASP A 32 -22.13 -0.82 -18.31
N ASP A 33 -20.80 -0.89 -18.40
CA ASP A 33 -20.07 -0.89 -19.67
C ASP A 33 -18.78 -1.72 -19.63
N VAL A 34 -18.12 -1.82 -20.79
CA VAL A 34 -16.76 -2.36 -20.93
C VAL A 34 -15.80 -1.20 -21.09
N HIS A 35 -15.00 -0.98 -20.07
CA HIS A 35 -13.91 -0.03 -20.04
C HIS A 35 -12.76 -0.49 -20.94
N HIS A 36 -12.14 0.43 -21.67
CA HIS A 36 -10.85 0.17 -22.32
C HIS A 36 -9.73 0.44 -21.33
N ILE A 37 -8.96 -0.60 -20.99
CA ILE A 37 -7.88 -0.55 -20.00
C ILE A 37 -6.81 0.48 -20.40
N ILE A 38 -6.38 0.45 -21.67
CA ILE A 38 -5.64 1.53 -22.34
C ILE A 38 -6.57 2.19 -23.35
N GLU A 39 -6.63 3.52 -23.32
CA GLU A 39 -7.56 4.30 -24.13
C GLU A 39 -7.43 3.98 -25.63
N ARG A 40 -8.56 3.79 -26.31
CA ARG A 40 -8.63 3.44 -27.74
C ARG A 40 -7.92 4.42 -28.66
N ALA A 41 -7.83 5.70 -28.28
CA ALA A 41 -7.15 6.74 -29.04
C ALA A 41 -5.63 6.54 -29.11
N GLU A 42 -5.06 5.80 -28.16
CA GLU A 42 -3.64 5.44 -28.13
C GLU A 42 -3.28 4.33 -29.14
N TRP A 43 -4.29 3.69 -29.74
CA TRP A 43 -4.13 2.59 -30.67
C TRP A 43 -4.35 3.04 -32.12
N SER A 44 -3.45 2.63 -33.03
CA SER A 44 -3.60 2.90 -34.47
C SER A 44 -4.81 2.20 -35.11
N ASP A 45 -5.32 1.15 -34.48
CA ASP A 45 -6.43 0.32 -34.94
C ASP A 45 -7.67 0.39 -34.02
N GLY A 46 -7.65 1.29 -33.03
CA GLY A 46 -8.73 1.51 -32.07
C GLY A 46 -8.75 0.58 -30.86
N GLY A 47 -7.84 -0.40 -30.74
CA GLY A 47 -7.59 -1.07 -29.45
C GLY A 47 -8.70 -1.98 -28.93
N TYR A 48 -9.64 -2.41 -29.78
CA TYR A 48 -10.76 -3.30 -29.44
C TYR A 48 -10.32 -4.76 -29.25
N TYR A 49 -9.42 -4.99 -28.32
CA TYR A 49 -8.90 -6.31 -27.97
C TYR A 49 -9.59 -6.81 -26.71
N LYS A 50 -10.02 -8.08 -26.67
CA LYS A 50 -10.62 -8.67 -25.46
C LYS A 50 -9.77 -8.43 -24.20
N ARG A 51 -8.44 -8.48 -24.32
CA ARG A 51 -7.48 -8.24 -23.22
C ARG A 51 -7.28 -6.75 -22.86
N ASN A 52 -7.76 -5.83 -23.70
CA ASN A 52 -7.80 -4.39 -23.42
C ASN A 52 -9.17 -3.94 -22.91
N GLY A 53 -10.09 -4.87 -22.61
CA GLY A 53 -11.42 -4.56 -22.10
C GLY A 53 -11.63 -5.09 -20.69
N ALA A 54 -12.36 -4.35 -19.85
CA ALA A 54 -12.78 -4.76 -18.51
C ALA A 54 -14.24 -4.34 -18.23
N SER A 55 -15.10 -5.27 -17.81
CA SER A 55 -16.50 -4.97 -17.48
C SER A 55 -16.60 -4.30 -16.12
N VAL A 56 -17.16 -3.10 -16.05
CA VAL A 56 -17.21 -2.28 -14.83
C VAL A 56 -18.58 -1.61 -14.65
N CYS A 57 -18.96 -1.34 -13.41
CA CYS A 57 -20.11 -0.47 -13.12
C CYS A 57 -19.75 1.00 -13.39
N ASN A 58 -20.74 1.88 -13.49
CA ASN A 58 -20.55 3.29 -13.82
C ASN A 58 -19.60 4.02 -12.86
N ALA A 59 -19.66 3.69 -11.57
CA ALA A 59 -18.79 4.24 -10.54
C ALA A 59 -17.30 3.93 -10.81
N HIS A 60 -16.98 2.64 -10.97
CA HIS A 60 -15.59 2.23 -11.24
C HIS A 60 -15.13 2.58 -12.66
N HIS A 61 -16.06 2.72 -13.60
CA HIS A 61 -15.75 3.26 -14.92
C HIS A 61 -15.20 4.68 -14.81
N GLN A 62 -15.89 5.55 -14.08
CA GLN A 62 -15.46 6.93 -13.87
C GLN A 62 -14.09 7.02 -13.17
N LEU A 63 -13.88 6.25 -12.11
CA LEU A 63 -12.60 6.20 -11.41
C LEU A 63 -11.46 5.68 -12.30
N ALA A 64 -11.73 4.74 -13.19
CA ALA A 64 -10.76 4.20 -14.14
C ALA A 64 -10.44 5.19 -15.28
N GLU A 65 -11.45 5.87 -15.82
CA GLU A 65 -11.26 6.93 -16.81
C GLU A 65 -10.36 8.06 -16.28
N ALA A 66 -10.47 8.39 -15.00
CA ALA A 66 -9.66 9.39 -14.32
C ALA A 66 -8.33 8.84 -13.73
N ASP A 67 -7.95 7.58 -14.03
CA ASP A 67 -6.70 6.95 -13.58
C ASP A 67 -6.55 6.84 -12.04
N TYR A 68 -7.66 6.89 -11.30
CA TYR A 68 -7.70 6.53 -9.87
C TYR A 68 -7.64 5.03 -9.65
N ILE A 69 -8.07 4.25 -10.64
CA ILE A 69 -7.81 2.81 -10.76
C ILE A 69 -6.94 2.62 -12.00
N PRO A 70 -5.65 2.28 -11.84
CA PRO A 70 -4.73 2.27 -12.97
C PRO A 70 -4.86 0.97 -13.80
N PRO A 71 -4.39 0.95 -15.06
CA PRO A 71 -4.47 -0.21 -15.95
C PRO A 71 -3.97 -1.53 -15.33
N GLN A 72 -2.91 -1.44 -14.54
CA GLN A 72 -2.25 -2.53 -13.83
C GLN A 72 -3.20 -3.25 -12.87
N ALA A 73 -4.18 -2.54 -12.28
CA ALA A 73 -5.19 -3.14 -11.43
C ALA A 73 -6.09 -4.09 -12.23
N PHE A 74 -6.53 -3.68 -13.42
CA PHE A 74 -7.39 -4.49 -14.28
C PHE A 74 -6.69 -5.73 -14.81
N TRP A 75 -5.43 -5.60 -15.26
CA TRP A 75 -4.65 -6.76 -15.67
C TRP A 75 -4.48 -7.76 -14.53
N ARG A 76 -4.27 -7.27 -13.30
CA ARG A 76 -4.17 -8.12 -12.12
C ARG A 76 -5.48 -8.83 -11.78
N TRP A 77 -6.59 -8.11 -11.68
CA TRP A 77 -7.88 -8.69 -11.27
C TRP A 77 -8.40 -9.72 -12.28
N LEU A 78 -8.10 -9.52 -13.56
CA LEU A 78 -8.52 -10.40 -14.64
C LEU A 78 -7.47 -11.45 -15.02
N ASP A 79 -6.32 -11.46 -14.34
CA ASP A 79 -5.14 -12.29 -14.65
C ASP A 79 -4.75 -12.24 -16.15
N LEU A 80 -4.74 -11.02 -16.70
CA LEU A 80 -4.40 -10.76 -18.09
C LEU A 80 -2.92 -10.43 -18.21
N GLN A 81 -2.31 -10.91 -19.30
CA GLN A 81 -1.04 -10.37 -19.75
C GLN A 81 -1.25 -8.92 -20.21
N PRO A 82 -0.42 -7.97 -19.73
CA PRO A 82 -0.49 -6.58 -20.16
C PRO A 82 -0.50 -6.45 -21.69
N LEU A 83 -1.31 -5.51 -22.18
CA LEU A 83 -1.48 -5.26 -23.61
C LEU A 83 -1.52 -3.76 -23.84
N THR A 84 -0.48 -3.25 -24.49
CA THR A 84 -0.31 -1.83 -24.82
C THR A 84 -0.06 -1.64 -26.33
N PRO A 85 -0.27 -0.43 -26.88
CA PRO A 85 0.15 -0.07 -28.22
C PRO A 85 1.65 -0.28 -28.44
N ASP A 86 2.07 -0.43 -29.70
CA ASP A 86 3.47 -0.59 -30.06
C ASP A 86 4.31 0.60 -29.55
N GLY A 87 5.35 0.31 -28.77
CA GLY A 87 6.25 1.32 -28.19
C GLY A 87 5.77 1.94 -26.88
N MET A 88 4.59 1.58 -26.37
CA MET A 88 4.09 2.03 -25.07
C MET A 88 4.46 1.05 -23.95
N SER A 89 4.99 1.58 -22.84
CA SER A 89 5.28 0.83 -21.62
C SER A 89 4.00 0.30 -20.97
N GLU A 90 4.06 -0.88 -20.35
CA GLU A 90 2.98 -1.37 -19.47
C GLU A 90 2.89 -0.58 -18.16
N HIS A 91 3.93 0.18 -17.81
CA HIS A 91 3.91 1.15 -16.71
C HIS A 91 3.43 2.49 -17.23
N ALA A 92 2.16 2.54 -17.64
CA ALA A 92 1.52 3.75 -18.10
C ALA A 92 0.16 3.92 -17.43
N THR A 93 -0.28 5.17 -17.36
CA THR A 93 -1.68 5.52 -17.11
C THR A 93 -2.56 5.01 -18.26
N LYS A 94 -3.88 5.01 -18.08
CA LYS A 94 -4.84 4.72 -19.17
C LYS A 94 -4.58 5.52 -20.45
N TRP A 95 -4.08 6.75 -20.31
CA TRP A 95 -3.85 7.72 -21.39
C TRP A 95 -2.42 7.67 -21.95
N GLY A 96 -1.65 6.62 -21.65
CA GLY A 96 -0.32 6.43 -22.20
C GLY A 96 0.81 7.22 -21.54
N ASN A 97 0.51 8.06 -20.54
CA ASN A 97 1.56 8.73 -19.77
C ASN A 97 2.37 7.71 -18.98
N GLU A 98 3.70 7.75 -19.13
CA GLU A 98 4.61 6.85 -18.45
C GLU A 98 4.63 7.09 -16.94
N LEU A 99 4.55 6.00 -16.18
CA LEU A 99 4.61 6.00 -14.73
C LEU A 99 6.00 5.61 -14.27
N GLN A 100 6.47 6.25 -13.20
CA GLN A 100 7.73 5.87 -12.60
C GLN A 100 7.67 4.41 -12.12
N VAL A 101 8.70 3.66 -12.46
CA VAL A 101 8.95 2.29 -12.00
C VAL A 101 9.99 2.28 -10.87
N PRO A 102 10.12 1.17 -10.13
CA PRO A 102 11.23 1.01 -9.21
C PRO A 102 12.58 1.23 -9.93
N SER A 103 13.48 1.99 -9.31
CA SER A 103 14.82 2.23 -9.89
C SER A 103 15.58 0.92 -10.13
N GLU A 104 16.59 0.90 -10.99
CA GLU A 104 17.44 -0.30 -11.19
C GLU A 104 18.01 -0.86 -9.86
N LYS A 105 18.34 0.04 -8.92
CA LYS A 105 18.77 -0.33 -7.57
C LYS A 105 17.66 -0.99 -6.73
N GLU A 106 16.40 -0.62 -6.95
CA GLU A 106 15.23 -1.28 -6.34
C GLU A 106 14.94 -2.60 -7.04
N LEU A 107 15.00 -2.66 -8.38
CA LEU A 107 14.76 -3.88 -9.18
C LEU A 107 15.80 -4.97 -8.93
N THR A 108 17.02 -4.60 -8.55
CA THR A 108 18.05 -5.56 -8.08
C THR A 108 17.81 -6.07 -6.67
N ARG A 109 16.85 -5.49 -5.92
CA ARG A 109 16.40 -6.07 -4.66
C ARG A 109 15.37 -7.14 -4.95
N ASP A 110 15.41 -8.19 -4.14
CA ASP A 110 14.35 -9.19 -4.16
C ASP A 110 13.05 -8.69 -3.54
N LEU A 111 13.08 -7.53 -2.86
CA LEU A 111 11.95 -6.86 -2.21
C LEU A 111 11.99 -5.36 -2.51
N ILE A 112 10.84 -4.79 -2.87
CA ILE A 112 10.69 -3.36 -3.07
C ILE A 112 10.67 -2.68 -1.71
N LYS A 113 11.48 -1.63 -1.54
CA LYS A 113 11.45 -0.86 -0.29
C LYS A 113 10.16 -0.08 -0.20
N TYR A 114 9.54 -0.09 0.98
CA TYR A 114 8.39 0.78 1.24
C TYR A 114 8.82 2.26 1.14
N PRO A 115 8.22 3.05 0.24
CA PRO A 115 8.60 4.46 0.07
C PRO A 115 8.24 5.29 1.31
N SER A 116 8.87 6.46 1.43
CA SER A 116 8.55 7.39 2.52
C SER A 116 7.20 8.06 2.24
N THR A 117 6.38 8.22 3.28
CA THR A 117 5.10 8.94 3.20
C THR A 117 5.30 10.43 3.47
N GLY A 118 4.75 11.29 2.60
CA GLY A 118 4.83 12.74 2.73
C GLY A 118 3.98 13.29 3.88
N HIS A 119 4.37 14.42 4.46
CA HIS A 119 3.62 15.06 5.54
C HIS A 119 2.40 15.80 4.99
N LEU A 120 1.26 15.70 5.67
CA LEU A 120 0.12 16.55 5.42
C LEU A 120 0.41 18.00 5.84
N PRO A 121 -0.27 19.00 5.23
CA PRO A 121 -0.23 20.39 5.69
C PRO A 121 -0.47 20.48 7.19
N ASP A 122 0.26 21.38 7.86
CA ASP A 122 0.11 21.63 9.30
C ASP A 122 0.43 20.44 10.24
N SER A 123 0.99 19.33 9.74
CA SER A 123 1.53 18.25 10.57
C SER A 123 2.58 18.78 11.56
N PRO A 124 2.46 18.52 12.88
CA PRO A 124 3.29 19.15 13.91
C PRO A 124 4.79 19.01 13.70
N ASP A 125 5.29 17.84 13.26
CA ASP A 125 6.72 17.66 12.96
C ASP A 125 7.28 18.70 11.96
N GLN A 126 8.14 19.58 12.45
CA GLN A 126 8.67 20.73 11.70
C GLN A 126 10.00 20.45 11.00
N GLU A 127 10.76 19.44 11.43
CA GLU A 127 12.11 19.19 10.89
C GLU A 127 12.05 18.77 9.40
N HIS A 128 10.97 18.08 9.02
CA HIS A 128 10.72 17.63 7.66
C HIS A 128 9.95 18.62 6.77
N ARG A 129 9.43 19.74 7.31
CA ARG A 129 8.82 20.82 6.51
C ARG A 129 9.86 21.64 5.72
N ARG A 130 11.16 21.53 6.06
CA ARG A 130 12.25 22.27 5.40
C ARG A 130 12.79 21.59 4.15
N ASN A 131 12.45 20.31 3.93
CA ASN A 131 12.76 19.58 2.70
C ASN A 131 11.44 19.35 1.96
N ASP A 132 11.45 19.34 0.62
CA ASP A 132 10.31 19.26 -0.34
C ASP A 132 9.26 18.13 -0.13
N TYR A 133 9.24 17.42 1.01
CA TYR A 133 8.43 16.23 1.30
C TYR A 133 7.10 16.51 2.04
N SER A 134 6.60 17.75 2.00
CA SER A 134 5.26 18.08 2.48
C SER A 134 4.30 18.15 1.29
N HIS A 135 3.14 17.49 1.39
CA HIS A 135 2.03 17.73 0.47
C HIS A 135 1.66 19.20 0.58
N GLN A 136 1.83 19.95 -0.51
CA GLN A 136 1.42 21.35 -0.57
C GLN A 136 -0.10 21.48 -0.81
N GLU A 137 -0.75 20.42 -1.31
CA GLU A 137 -2.16 20.44 -1.69
C GLU A 137 -2.87 19.15 -1.27
N LEU A 138 -4.10 19.29 -0.74
CA LEU A 138 -4.96 18.19 -0.27
C LEU A 138 -5.78 17.55 -1.41
N GLN A 139 -5.67 18.09 -2.63
CA GLN A 139 -6.43 17.68 -3.82
C GLN A 139 -6.28 16.19 -4.14
N GLN A 140 -5.17 15.57 -3.75
CA GLN A 140 -4.89 14.16 -4.03
C GLN A 140 -5.86 13.17 -3.33
N PHE A 141 -6.63 13.64 -2.33
CA PHE A 141 -7.60 12.84 -1.59
C PHE A 141 -9.06 13.08 -1.99
N VAL A 142 -9.29 13.89 -3.03
CA VAL A 142 -10.62 14.18 -3.59
C VAL A 142 -10.62 13.97 -5.10
N CYS A 143 -11.81 13.85 -5.69
CA CYS A 143 -12.00 13.90 -7.13
C CYS A 143 -13.31 14.60 -7.48
N ASP A 144 -13.39 15.15 -8.69
CA ASP A 144 -14.64 15.76 -9.20
C ASP A 144 -15.55 14.70 -9.88
N MET A 145 -15.50 13.44 -9.42
CA MET A 145 -16.17 12.30 -10.04
C MET A 145 -17.24 11.73 -9.10
N GLU A 146 -18.19 10.98 -9.66
CA GLU A 146 -19.19 10.26 -8.88
C GLU A 146 -18.97 8.75 -9.01
N PRO A 147 -18.46 8.06 -7.97
CA PRO A 147 -18.30 8.53 -6.59
C PRO A 147 -16.97 9.25 -6.33
N ASP A 148 -16.95 9.99 -5.22
CA ASP A 148 -15.75 10.53 -4.59
C ASP A 148 -14.69 9.46 -4.30
N LEU A 149 -13.44 9.88 -4.07
CA LEU A 149 -12.35 8.97 -3.74
C LEU A 149 -12.49 8.38 -2.33
N PRO A 150 -12.56 7.05 -2.20
CA PRO A 150 -12.52 6.43 -0.89
C PRO A 150 -11.10 6.46 -0.34
N VAL A 151 -10.97 6.92 0.90
CA VAL A 151 -9.74 6.93 1.68
C VAL A 151 -9.91 6.13 2.96
N VAL A 152 -8.78 5.71 3.52
CA VAL A 152 -8.70 5.12 4.86
C VAL A 152 -7.68 5.87 5.67
N VAL A 153 -8.04 6.16 6.91
CA VAL A 153 -7.20 6.80 7.92
C VAL A 153 -6.86 5.74 8.97
N THR A 154 -5.57 5.55 9.22
CA THR A 154 -5.06 4.57 10.20
C THR A 154 -4.22 5.26 11.25
N VAL A 155 -4.14 4.68 12.44
CA VAL A 155 -3.13 5.06 13.43
C VAL A 155 -1.76 4.82 12.82
N LYS A 156 -0.86 5.81 12.94
CA LYS A 156 0.54 5.62 12.60
C LYS A 156 1.22 4.95 13.79
N MET A 157 1.43 3.65 13.65
CA MET A 157 2.12 2.86 14.66
C MET A 157 3.63 3.16 14.60
N ASP A 158 4.24 3.27 15.77
CA ASP A 158 5.67 3.53 15.96
C ASP A 158 6.42 2.23 16.28
N GLY A 159 7.02 1.64 15.26
CA GLY A 159 7.81 0.44 15.39
C GLY A 159 8.90 0.38 14.32
N SER A 160 9.19 -0.83 13.86
CA SER A 160 10.05 -1.04 12.71
C SER A 160 9.26 -1.43 11.49
N ASN A 161 9.37 -0.65 10.40
CA ASN A 161 8.89 -1.08 9.08
C ASN A 161 9.47 -2.47 8.72
N ALA A 162 8.58 -3.41 8.42
CA ALA A 162 8.92 -4.77 8.07
C ALA A 162 8.16 -5.22 6.82
N MET A 163 8.84 -6.01 6.00
CA MET A 163 8.30 -6.63 4.81
C MET A 163 8.43 -8.14 4.95
N ILE A 164 7.34 -8.85 4.71
CA ILE A 164 7.31 -10.32 4.68
C ILE A 164 6.90 -10.83 3.30
N THR A 165 7.53 -11.92 2.88
CA THR A 165 7.24 -12.66 1.66
C THR A 165 7.27 -14.15 1.95
N ARG A 166 6.83 -14.94 0.97
CA ARG A 166 7.10 -16.37 0.96
C ARG A 166 8.60 -16.63 1.12
N PRO A 167 9.04 -17.43 2.11
CA PRO A 167 10.39 -17.94 2.15
C PRO A 167 10.73 -18.63 0.82
N PRO A 168 11.89 -18.35 0.22
CA PRO A 168 12.25 -18.96 -1.05
C PRO A 168 12.38 -20.49 -0.90
N GLU A 169 11.81 -21.24 -1.84
CA GLU A 169 11.86 -22.72 -1.83
C GLU A 169 13.28 -23.25 -2.10
N ILE A 170 14.05 -22.50 -2.89
CA ILE A 170 15.46 -22.76 -3.20
C ILE A 170 16.26 -21.63 -2.57
N MET A 171 17.39 -21.97 -1.94
CA MET A 171 18.28 -20.95 -1.40
C MET A 171 18.62 -19.92 -2.49
N PRO A 172 18.39 -18.63 -2.24
CA PRO A 172 18.63 -17.60 -3.23
C PRO A 172 20.12 -17.58 -3.58
N ASP A 173 20.42 -17.24 -4.84
CA ASP A 173 21.77 -16.95 -5.30
C ASP A 173 22.45 -16.02 -4.28
N PRO A 174 23.66 -16.32 -3.78
CA PRO A 174 24.37 -15.47 -2.82
C PRO A 174 24.57 -14.02 -3.28
N SER A 175 24.50 -13.76 -4.58
CA SER A 175 24.54 -12.42 -5.17
C SER A 175 23.21 -11.66 -5.06
N ARG A 176 22.09 -12.37 -4.84
CA ARG A 176 20.76 -11.81 -4.59
C ARG A 176 20.56 -11.59 -3.09
N HIS A 177 19.98 -10.45 -2.73
CA HIS A 177 19.84 -10.03 -1.34
C HIS A 177 18.55 -10.54 -0.70
N ARG A 178 18.02 -11.70 -1.12
CA ARG A 178 16.77 -12.25 -0.60
C ARG A 178 17.02 -12.96 0.72
N PRO A 179 16.34 -12.59 1.81
CA PRO A 179 16.43 -13.34 3.04
C PRO A 179 15.84 -14.74 2.88
N ALA A 180 16.57 -15.78 3.27
CA ALA A 180 16.08 -17.16 3.27
C ALA A 180 14.82 -17.35 4.15
N HIS A 181 14.60 -16.45 5.10
CA HIS A 181 13.41 -16.41 5.95
C HIS A 181 12.29 -15.52 5.41
N GLY A 182 12.48 -14.83 4.28
CA GLY A 182 11.47 -13.98 3.65
C GLY A 182 11.10 -12.72 4.42
N VAL A 183 11.95 -12.21 5.32
CA VAL A 183 11.68 -10.99 6.12
C VAL A 183 12.76 -9.94 5.88
N ALA A 184 12.37 -8.70 5.62
CA ALA A 184 13.30 -7.57 5.56
C ALA A 184 12.81 -6.40 6.43
N ALA A 185 13.74 -5.63 7.00
CA ALA A 185 13.44 -4.34 7.59
C ALA A 185 13.35 -3.26 6.48
N ARG A 186 13.09 -2.00 6.84
CA ARG A 186 12.99 -0.82 5.95
C ARG A 186 14.01 -0.71 4.80
N ASN A 187 15.20 -1.31 4.95
CA ASN A 187 16.22 -1.32 3.90
C ASN A 187 15.86 -2.19 2.66
N GLY A 188 14.83 -3.02 2.75
CA GLY A 188 14.36 -3.91 1.67
C GLY A 188 15.30 -5.10 1.39
N LYS A 189 16.24 -5.40 2.29
CA LYS A 189 17.28 -6.42 2.08
C LYS A 189 17.43 -7.36 3.25
N HIS A 190 17.62 -6.86 4.47
CA HIS A 190 17.95 -7.69 5.63
C HIS A 190 17.27 -7.17 6.91
N ALA A 191 16.93 -8.11 7.79
CA ALA A 191 16.41 -7.86 9.13
C ALA A 191 17.36 -8.48 10.16
N THR A 192 18.55 -7.90 10.33
CA THR A 192 19.64 -8.50 11.12
C THR A 192 19.52 -8.28 12.62
N HIS A 193 18.76 -7.27 13.05
CA HIS A 193 18.57 -6.98 14.46
C HIS A 193 17.79 -8.09 15.17
N ASP A 194 18.17 -8.44 16.40
CA ASP A 194 17.63 -9.57 17.16
C ASP A 194 16.13 -9.44 17.43
N SER A 195 15.60 -8.21 17.48
CA SER A 195 14.16 -7.96 17.61
C SER A 195 13.32 -8.57 16.47
N PHE A 196 13.92 -8.91 15.32
CA PHE A 196 13.23 -9.54 14.21
C PHE A 196 13.17 -11.06 14.30
N ASP A 197 13.85 -11.71 15.25
CA ASP A 197 13.92 -13.17 15.30
C ASP A 197 12.55 -13.83 15.47
N LEU A 198 11.67 -13.24 16.28
CA LEU A 198 10.28 -13.68 16.39
C LEU A 198 9.52 -13.50 15.07
N LEU A 199 9.69 -12.39 14.36
CA LEU A 199 9.04 -12.18 13.05
C LEU A 199 9.56 -13.17 12.00
N LYS A 200 10.87 -13.46 11.97
CA LYS A 200 11.45 -14.48 11.09
C LYS A 200 10.85 -15.86 11.37
N LYS A 201 10.65 -16.19 12.65
CA LYS A 201 10.00 -17.43 13.07
C LYS A 201 8.54 -17.47 12.64
N ARG A 202 7.73 -16.45 12.99
CA ARG A 202 6.31 -16.33 12.60
C ARG A 202 6.15 -16.36 11.07
N ASN A 203 7.04 -15.73 10.31
CA ASN A 203 6.98 -15.79 8.85
C ASN A 203 7.22 -17.21 8.31
N ARG A 204 8.18 -17.97 8.86
CA ARG A 204 8.40 -19.35 8.43
C ARG A 204 7.26 -20.29 8.81
N GLU A 205 6.68 -20.11 9.99
CA GLU A 205 5.75 -21.07 10.59
C GLU A 205 4.27 -20.74 10.33
N GLN A 206 3.92 -19.46 10.16
CA GLN A 206 2.52 -19.00 10.14
C GLN A 206 2.16 -18.19 8.89
N TYR A 207 2.99 -17.21 8.52
CA TYR A 207 2.61 -16.25 7.48
C TYR A 207 3.04 -16.69 6.08
N GLY A 208 4.35 -16.89 5.90
CA GLY A 208 5.00 -16.96 4.59
C GLY A 208 4.50 -18.09 3.69
N GLY A 209 4.12 -19.24 4.26
CA GLY A 209 3.56 -20.36 3.49
C GLY A 209 2.24 -20.03 2.77
N LYS A 210 1.54 -18.97 3.19
CA LYS A 210 0.27 -18.52 2.62
C LYS A 210 0.44 -17.41 1.57
N ILE A 211 1.65 -16.85 1.45
CA ILE A 211 1.96 -15.72 0.57
C ILE A 211 2.43 -16.26 -0.80
N PRO A 212 1.84 -15.83 -1.93
CA PRO A 212 2.34 -16.16 -3.26
C PRO A 212 3.73 -15.53 -3.52
N PRO A 213 4.55 -16.10 -4.42
CA PRO A 213 5.90 -15.58 -4.69
C PRO A 213 5.96 -14.12 -5.15
N HIS A 214 4.89 -13.60 -5.74
CA HIS A 214 4.80 -12.24 -6.26
C HIS A 214 4.24 -11.21 -5.26
N ILE A 215 3.72 -11.67 -4.12
CA ILE A 215 3.13 -10.81 -3.10
C ILE A 215 4.15 -10.50 -2.03
N GLN A 216 4.25 -9.22 -1.70
CA GLN A 216 4.97 -8.70 -0.55
C GLN A 216 3.97 -8.00 0.38
N ILE A 217 4.04 -8.33 1.66
CA ILE A 217 3.19 -7.71 2.69
C ILE A 217 4.07 -6.80 3.56
N CYS A 218 3.67 -5.55 3.67
CA CYS A 218 4.32 -4.52 4.46
C CYS A 218 3.50 -4.26 5.73
N GLY A 219 4.18 -4.27 6.87
CA GLY A 219 3.56 -4.02 8.17
C GLY A 219 4.52 -3.41 9.16
N GLU A 220 3.96 -2.90 10.24
CA GLU A 220 4.70 -2.35 11.36
C GLU A 220 5.04 -3.49 12.31
N TRP A 221 6.34 -3.64 12.61
CA TRP A 221 6.84 -4.61 13.57
C TRP A 221 7.04 -3.95 14.93
N LEU A 222 6.15 -4.27 15.86
CA LEU A 222 5.97 -3.62 17.16
C LEU A 222 6.50 -4.48 18.30
N PHE A 223 7.38 -5.46 18.06
CA PHE A 223 7.91 -6.30 19.14
C PHE A 223 8.81 -5.52 20.10
N ALA A 224 9.64 -4.63 19.57
CA ALA A 224 10.51 -3.78 20.37
C ALA A 224 10.00 -2.34 20.31
N ARG A 225 9.93 -1.69 21.48
CA ARG A 225 9.53 -0.28 21.67
C ARG A 225 10.43 0.63 20.88
N HIS A 226 9.97 1.30 19.83
CA HIS A 226 10.77 2.31 19.12
C HIS A 226 10.92 3.59 19.95
N SER A 227 10.15 4.65 19.69
CA SER A 227 10.04 5.79 20.59
C SER A 227 8.93 5.60 21.63
N ILE A 228 7.86 4.89 21.28
CA ILE A 228 6.64 4.68 22.07
C ILE A 228 6.59 3.23 22.57
N HIS A 229 6.35 3.06 23.87
CA HIS A 229 6.13 1.75 24.48
C HIS A 229 4.66 1.38 24.46
N TYR A 230 4.32 0.25 23.87
CA TYR A 230 2.95 -0.27 23.87
C TYR A 230 2.77 -1.21 25.06
N GLY A 231 2.42 -0.65 26.20
CA GLY A 231 2.37 -1.33 27.49
C GLY A 231 2.30 -0.34 28.62
N ASP A 232 1.85 -0.78 29.79
CA ASP A 232 1.75 0.09 30.97
C ASP A 232 3.16 0.54 31.41
N ARG A 233 3.27 1.64 32.16
CA ARG A 233 4.58 2.15 32.63
C ARG A 233 5.36 1.13 33.45
N GLU A 234 4.64 0.28 34.17
CA GLU A 234 5.21 -0.81 34.98
C GLU A 234 5.76 -1.96 34.12
N ASP A 235 5.36 -2.05 32.85
CA ASP A 235 5.83 -3.07 31.89
C ASP A 235 7.14 -2.66 31.19
N CYS A 236 7.61 -1.41 31.35
CA CYS A 236 8.81 -0.90 30.69
C CYS A 236 10.01 -0.87 31.64
N ASP A 237 11.01 -1.72 31.38
CA ASP A 237 12.25 -1.81 32.16
C ASP A 237 13.22 -0.63 31.93
N ASP A 238 12.87 0.30 31.04
CA ASP A 238 13.66 1.50 30.75
C ASP A 238 13.14 2.70 31.55
N PRO A 239 13.94 3.29 32.46
CA PRO A 239 13.54 4.45 33.24
C PRO A 239 13.35 5.74 32.40
N GLU A 240 13.84 5.78 31.16
CA GLU A 240 13.66 6.89 30.21
C GLU A 240 12.46 6.65 29.25
N CYS A 241 11.65 5.64 29.54
CA CYS A 241 10.41 5.31 28.84
C CYS A 241 9.30 6.29 29.24
N ASP A 242 9.32 7.49 28.67
CA ASP A 242 8.32 8.53 28.99
C ASP A 242 7.05 8.41 28.13
N ASP A 243 7.18 7.93 26.90
CA ASP A 243 6.06 7.78 25.95
C ASP A 243 5.46 6.38 25.99
N HIS A 244 4.15 6.31 26.28
CA HIS A 244 3.39 5.07 26.38
C HIS A 244 2.07 5.13 25.61
N ALA A 245 1.67 3.99 25.06
CA ALA A 245 0.36 3.76 24.46
C ALA A 245 -0.19 2.39 24.87
N ASP A 246 -1.46 2.14 24.54
CA ASP A 246 -2.14 0.88 24.86
C ASP A 246 -1.37 -0.34 24.30
N PRO A 247 -1.35 -1.48 25.01
CA PRO A 247 -0.78 -2.73 24.51
C PRO A 247 -1.31 -3.11 23.13
N VAL A 248 -0.44 -3.70 22.30
CA VAL A 248 -0.82 -4.12 20.94
C VAL A 248 -1.50 -5.49 20.97
N ARG A 249 -2.41 -5.73 20.03
CA ARG A 249 -3.05 -7.06 19.87
C ARG A 249 -2.20 -8.03 19.04
N ASN A 250 -1.37 -7.47 18.16
CA ASN A 250 -0.44 -8.21 17.33
C ASN A 250 0.80 -7.36 17.12
N TYR A 251 1.97 -7.97 17.24
CA TYR A 251 3.24 -7.32 16.94
C TYR A 251 3.42 -7.00 15.47
N PHE A 252 2.84 -7.76 14.54
CA PHE A 252 2.94 -7.47 13.11
C PHE A 252 1.60 -6.95 12.58
N GLN A 253 1.55 -5.66 12.31
CA GLN A 253 0.32 -4.98 11.86
C GLN A 253 0.46 -4.50 10.43
N VAL A 254 -0.34 -5.05 9.52
CA VAL A 254 -0.27 -4.79 8.08
C VAL A 254 -0.79 -3.40 7.74
N PHE A 255 -0.06 -2.65 6.92
CA PHE A 255 -0.52 -1.37 6.37
C PHE A 255 -0.45 -1.30 4.84
N GLY A 256 0.18 -2.27 4.18
CA GLY A 256 0.30 -2.29 2.73
C GLY A 256 0.60 -3.67 2.17
N VAL A 257 0.16 -3.91 0.94
CA VAL A 257 0.47 -5.13 0.18
C VAL A 257 0.84 -4.71 -1.23
N TYR A 258 1.90 -5.31 -1.76
CA TYR A 258 2.47 -5.02 -3.06
C TYR A 258 2.46 -6.29 -3.93
N ASP A 259 2.01 -6.17 -5.17
CA ASP A 259 2.10 -7.22 -6.20
C ASP A 259 3.17 -6.82 -7.22
N ASN A 260 4.28 -7.56 -7.23
CA ASN A 260 5.42 -7.28 -8.10
C ASN A 260 5.22 -7.72 -9.56
N ARG A 261 4.13 -8.41 -9.91
CA ARG A 261 3.83 -8.74 -11.31
C ARG A 261 3.37 -7.51 -12.10
N PHE A 262 2.80 -6.53 -11.40
CA PHE A 262 2.16 -5.36 -12.01
C PHE A 262 2.60 -4.05 -11.34
N ASP A 263 3.62 -4.11 -10.47
CA ASP A 263 4.14 -3.00 -9.67
C ASP A 263 3.07 -2.13 -9.01
N ILE A 264 2.15 -2.80 -8.30
CA ILE A 264 0.94 -2.17 -7.76
C ILE A 264 0.79 -2.39 -6.26
N TRP A 265 0.44 -1.31 -5.56
CA TRP A 265 -0.05 -1.34 -4.18
C TRP A 265 -1.53 -1.69 -4.19
N LEU A 266 -1.90 -2.70 -3.42
CA LEU A 266 -3.27 -3.19 -3.39
C LEU A 266 -4.21 -2.23 -2.64
N SER A 267 -5.49 -2.33 -2.99
CA SER A 267 -6.58 -1.62 -2.35
C SER A 267 -6.66 -1.93 -0.85
N TRP A 268 -7.30 -1.06 -0.06
CA TRP A 268 -7.48 -1.32 1.36
C TRP A 268 -8.31 -2.59 1.65
N PRO A 269 -9.43 -2.88 0.94
CA PRO A 269 -10.14 -4.15 1.12
C PRO A 269 -9.25 -5.38 0.92
N GLU A 270 -8.34 -5.34 -0.06
CA GLU A 270 -7.38 -6.43 -0.28
C GLU A 270 -6.30 -6.49 0.82
N VAL A 271 -5.87 -5.33 1.36
CA VAL A 271 -4.96 -5.29 2.52
C VAL A 271 -5.60 -5.99 3.73
N GLU A 272 -6.88 -5.72 4.00
CA GLU A 272 -7.64 -6.38 5.08
C GLU A 272 -7.78 -7.88 4.83
N GLU A 273 -8.09 -8.28 3.58
CA GLU A 273 -8.15 -9.69 3.18
C GLU A 273 -6.82 -10.41 3.40
N TRP A 274 -5.70 -9.78 3.02
CA TRP A 274 -4.37 -10.36 3.21
C TRP A 274 -3.99 -10.48 4.68
N ALA A 275 -4.24 -9.45 5.49
CA ALA A 275 -4.01 -9.50 6.93
C ALA A 275 -4.77 -10.68 7.56
N ALA A 276 -6.06 -10.79 7.28
CA ALA A 276 -6.90 -11.88 7.76
C ALA A 276 -6.40 -13.26 7.27
N LYS A 277 -6.04 -13.36 5.98
CA LYS A 277 -5.54 -14.61 5.37
C LYS A 277 -4.28 -15.11 6.07
N ILE A 278 -3.32 -14.23 6.34
CA ILE A 278 -2.08 -14.64 7.04
C ILE A 278 -2.31 -14.86 8.54
N GLY A 279 -3.40 -14.35 9.11
CA GLY A 279 -3.69 -14.39 10.54
C GLY A 279 -2.93 -13.30 11.31
N ALA A 280 -2.75 -12.15 10.68
CA ALA A 280 -2.28 -10.90 11.28
C ALA A 280 -3.43 -9.89 11.36
N GLU A 281 -3.18 -8.75 11.98
CA GLU A 281 -4.10 -7.61 11.97
C GLU A 281 -3.59 -6.52 11.04
N THR A 282 -4.46 -5.60 10.60
CA THR A 282 -3.98 -4.35 10.04
C THR A 282 -3.53 -3.42 11.16
N VAL A 283 -2.83 -2.34 10.82
CA VAL A 283 -2.77 -1.18 11.73
C VAL A 283 -4.20 -0.71 12.06
N PRO A 284 -4.46 -0.12 13.25
CA PRO A 284 -5.81 0.28 13.64
C PRO A 284 -6.40 1.29 12.65
N VAL A 285 -7.59 1.01 12.15
CA VAL A 285 -8.36 1.93 11.29
C VAL A 285 -9.10 2.93 12.17
N VAL A 286 -8.86 4.20 11.92
CA VAL A 286 -9.52 5.33 12.57
C VAL A 286 -10.81 5.67 11.84
N ASP A 287 -10.73 5.78 10.51
CA ASP A 287 -11.87 6.15 9.67
C ASP A 287 -11.74 5.56 8.25
N LYS A 288 -12.89 5.32 7.61
CA LYS A 288 -13.00 5.01 6.18
C LYS A 288 -14.06 5.94 5.61
N ARG A 289 -13.66 6.87 4.75
CA ARG A 289 -14.55 7.94 4.28
C ARG A 289 -14.21 8.40 2.87
N VAL A 290 -15.02 9.33 2.39
CA VAL A 290 -14.77 10.12 1.19
C VAL A 290 -14.74 11.59 1.58
N PHE A 291 -14.09 12.40 0.75
CA PHE A 291 -14.11 13.86 0.85
C PHE A 291 -14.62 14.42 -0.47
N GLU A 292 -15.55 15.36 -0.40
CA GLU A 292 -16.09 16.11 -1.53
C GLU A 292 -15.16 17.29 -1.87
N TYR A 293 -14.58 17.93 -0.84
CA TYR A 293 -13.70 19.10 -0.99
C TYR A 293 -12.37 18.91 -0.25
N PRO A 294 -11.24 19.42 -0.79
CA PRO A 294 -9.91 19.21 -0.20
C PRO A 294 -9.79 19.66 1.26
N ASP A 295 -10.48 20.74 1.65
CA ASP A 295 -10.46 21.28 3.01
C ASP A 295 -11.13 20.36 4.04
N GLN A 296 -12.01 19.45 3.61
CA GLN A 296 -12.58 18.45 4.51
C GLN A 296 -11.54 17.47 5.05
N VAL A 297 -10.35 17.36 4.44
CA VAL A 297 -9.26 16.56 5.01
C VAL A 297 -8.86 17.10 6.39
N TYR A 298 -9.00 18.40 6.68
CA TYR A 298 -8.74 18.95 8.00
C TYR A 298 -9.68 18.40 9.09
N GLU A 299 -10.82 17.81 8.74
CA GLU A 299 -11.75 17.20 9.70
C GLU A 299 -11.15 16.00 10.44
N ILE A 300 -10.10 15.36 9.92
CA ILE A 300 -9.44 14.23 10.59
C ILE A 300 -8.40 14.68 11.63
N TYR A 301 -8.01 15.96 11.62
CA TYR A 301 -6.92 16.47 12.47
C TYR A 301 -7.27 16.46 13.96
N PRO A 302 -8.49 16.81 14.40
CA PRO A 302 -8.84 16.69 15.82
C PRO A 302 -8.69 15.26 16.37
N GLU A 303 -8.98 14.23 15.57
CA GLU A 303 -8.76 12.84 15.99
C GLU A 303 -7.28 12.46 15.96
N ALA A 304 -6.51 12.99 15.00
CA ALA A 304 -5.05 12.84 14.99
C ALA A 304 -4.41 13.44 16.24
N ASP A 305 -4.81 14.66 16.62
CA ASP A 305 -4.35 15.35 17.83
C ASP A 305 -4.74 14.57 19.09
N ARG A 306 -5.95 14.01 19.14
CA ARG A 306 -6.38 13.15 20.24
C ARG A 306 -5.51 11.90 20.35
N LEU A 307 -5.21 11.23 19.24
CA LEU A 307 -4.32 10.06 19.23
C LEU A 307 -2.92 10.43 19.72
N ILE A 308 -2.39 11.58 19.29
CA ILE A 308 -1.11 12.12 19.74
C ILE A 308 -1.12 12.39 21.25
N GLN A 309 -2.18 13.01 21.77
CA GLN A 309 -2.36 13.25 23.22
C GLN A 309 -2.46 11.96 24.03
N ASN A 310 -2.91 10.87 23.40
CA ASN A 310 -2.96 9.54 23.98
C ASN A 310 -1.66 8.72 23.75
N GLY A 311 -0.58 9.38 23.33
CA GLY A 311 0.75 8.76 23.22
C GLY A 311 1.06 8.09 21.88
N HIS A 312 0.16 8.16 20.89
CA HIS A 312 0.45 7.65 19.55
C HIS A 312 1.29 8.65 18.72
N GLU A 313 1.94 8.17 17.68
CA GLU A 313 2.74 9.03 16.79
C GLU A 313 1.85 10.00 15.98
N GLY A 314 0.68 9.53 15.55
CA GLY A 314 -0.25 10.29 14.73
C GLY A 314 -1.07 9.38 13.81
N ILE A 315 -1.35 9.84 12.59
CA ILE A 315 -2.15 9.11 11.60
C ILE A 315 -1.48 9.05 10.22
N VAL A 316 -1.92 8.09 9.41
CA VAL A 316 -1.69 8.01 7.98
C VAL A 316 -3.04 8.00 7.27
N ILE A 317 -3.21 8.87 6.27
CA ILE A 317 -4.29 8.78 5.30
C ILE A 317 -3.74 8.12 4.03
N ARG A 318 -4.51 7.23 3.42
CA ARG A 318 -4.19 6.64 2.11
C ARG A 318 -5.42 6.42 1.25
N SER A 319 -5.23 6.37 -0.06
CA SER A 319 -6.25 5.85 -0.99
C SER A 319 -6.66 4.44 -0.58
N ALA A 320 -7.97 4.18 -0.58
CA ALA A 320 -8.53 2.85 -0.43
C ALA A 320 -8.54 2.07 -1.76
N LEU A 321 -8.36 2.74 -2.90
CA LEU A 321 -8.18 2.14 -4.21
C LEU A 321 -6.72 1.64 -4.39
N PRO A 322 -6.46 0.72 -5.34
CA PRO A 322 -5.10 0.32 -5.67
C PRO A 322 -4.40 1.43 -6.46
N PHE A 323 -3.07 1.46 -6.41
CA PHE A 323 -2.30 2.47 -7.13
C PHE A 323 -0.93 1.93 -7.53
N HIS A 324 -0.44 2.37 -8.69
CA HIS A 324 0.86 1.96 -9.21
C HIS A 324 2.00 2.46 -8.32
N TYR A 325 3.16 1.80 -8.36
CA TYR A 325 4.37 2.21 -7.65
C TYR A 325 4.67 3.71 -7.80
N GLY A 326 4.67 4.21 -9.04
CA GLY A 326 4.94 5.61 -9.37
C GLY A 326 3.88 6.61 -8.89
N GLN A 327 2.77 6.16 -8.32
CA GLN A 327 1.72 7.01 -7.76
C GLN A 327 1.78 7.04 -6.22
N PHE A 328 2.74 6.36 -5.57
CA PHE A 328 2.75 6.20 -4.11
C PHE A 328 2.67 7.53 -3.36
N GLU A 329 3.48 8.52 -3.75
CA GLU A 329 3.53 9.81 -3.06
C GLU A 329 2.18 10.53 -3.12
N SER A 330 1.48 10.52 -4.26
CA SER A 330 0.17 11.19 -4.40
C SER A 330 -1.01 10.40 -3.81
N ARG A 331 -0.75 9.28 -3.13
CA ARG A 331 -1.81 8.37 -2.63
C ARG A 331 -1.78 8.20 -1.12
N LEU A 332 -0.80 8.77 -0.43
CA LEU A 332 -0.66 8.70 1.02
C LEU A 332 -0.24 10.05 1.60
N GLY A 333 -0.56 10.28 2.87
CA GLY A 333 -0.06 11.41 3.64
C GLY A 333 -0.05 11.06 5.13
N LYS A 334 0.80 11.71 5.93
CA LYS A 334 0.86 11.50 7.37
C LYS A 334 0.77 12.79 8.17
N TYR A 335 0.12 12.73 9.33
CA TYR A 335 0.07 13.80 10.33
C TYR A 335 0.65 13.26 11.62
N VAL A 336 1.77 13.81 12.08
CA VAL A 336 2.57 13.24 13.17
C VAL A 336 3.07 14.31 14.14
N ARG A 337 3.22 13.91 15.41
CA ARG A 337 3.65 14.75 16.53
C ARG A 337 5.06 15.34 16.35
N GLU A 338 5.33 16.45 17.04
CA GLU A 338 6.65 17.11 17.04
C GLU A 338 7.76 16.21 17.61
N ASN A 339 8.99 16.41 17.12
CA ASN A 339 10.23 15.82 17.66
C ASN A 339 10.25 14.28 17.74
N HIS A 340 9.44 13.60 16.92
CA HIS A 340 9.40 12.14 16.87
C HIS A 340 10.66 11.51 16.22
N VAL A 341 11.65 12.31 15.82
CA VAL A 341 12.87 11.81 15.17
C VAL A 341 13.85 11.28 16.21
N THR A 342 13.70 10.01 16.59
CA THR A 342 14.84 9.20 17.02
C THR A 342 15.45 8.56 15.78
N THR A 343 16.71 8.88 15.47
CA THR A 343 17.38 8.30 14.30
C THR A 343 17.52 6.78 14.46
N ASP A 344 17.22 6.03 13.39
CA ASP A 344 17.37 4.56 13.30
C ASP A 344 18.77 4.05 13.72
N GLU A 345 19.79 4.93 13.72
CA GLU A 345 21.16 4.61 14.14
C GLU A 345 21.31 4.48 15.66
N HIS A 346 20.58 5.29 16.44
CA HIS A 346 20.56 5.17 17.90
C HIS A 346 19.77 3.93 18.34
N TRP A 347 18.68 3.61 17.63
CA TRP A 347 17.83 2.44 17.87
C TRP A 347 18.58 1.11 17.88
N ARG A 348 19.43 0.86 16.86
CA ARG A 348 20.12 -0.44 16.69
C ARG A 348 21.14 -0.78 17.77
N GLN A 349 21.51 0.19 18.60
CA GLN A 349 22.51 0.05 19.66
C GLN A 349 21.89 0.00 21.06
N GLN A 350 20.58 0.29 21.18
CA GLN A 350 19.88 0.24 22.45
C GLN A 350 19.49 -1.18 22.83
N ALA A 351 19.32 -1.42 24.13
CA ALA A 351 18.79 -2.67 24.61
C ALA A 351 17.34 -2.86 24.10
N ILE A 352 16.98 -4.09 23.75
CA ILE A 352 15.62 -4.40 23.34
C ILE A 352 14.69 -4.26 24.54
N VAL A 353 13.81 -3.27 24.49
CA VAL A 353 12.66 -3.15 25.38
C VAL A 353 11.45 -3.71 24.65
N GLN A 354 10.89 -4.81 25.15
CA GLN A 354 9.80 -5.52 24.48
C GLN A 354 8.46 -4.84 24.78
N ASN A 355 7.67 -4.56 23.75
CA ASN A 355 6.28 -4.11 23.91
C ASN A 355 5.38 -5.26 24.39
N VAL A 356 4.20 -4.94 24.91
CA VAL A 356 3.23 -5.92 25.39
C VAL A 356 2.23 -6.28 24.28
N GLU A 357 2.13 -7.57 23.95
CA GLU A 357 1.10 -8.15 23.07
C GLU A 357 0.00 -8.79 23.94
N ARG A 358 -1.26 -8.36 23.82
CA ARG A 358 -2.40 -8.87 24.61
C ARG A 358 -3.51 -9.47 23.74
#